data_AF-A0A9C7LA70-F1
#
_entry.id   AF-A0A9C7LA70-F1
#
_cell.length_a   1.000
_cell.length_b   1.000
_cell.length_c   1.000
_cell.angle_alpha   90.00
_cell.angle_beta   90.00
_cell.angle_gamma   90.00
#
_symmetry.space_group_name_H-M   'P 1'
#
loop_
_entity.id
_entity.type
_entity.pdbx_description
1 polymer ?
#
loop_
_entity_poly.entity_id
_entity_poly.type
_entity_poly.pdbx_seq_one_letter_code
_entity_poly.pdbx_strand_id
1 'polypeptide(L)'
;MTFIFLCLIAGGLIIEGVRKYILKIKDPTIEDIWLELNEEKWYQELMRNEKIKPYLLKSKENGLLRDPHYVRNIIDKEGHRDGFINYIKKMAE
;
A
#
# COMPACT_ATOMS: atom_id res chain seq x y z
N MET A 1 15.71 -5.75 -20.91
CA MET A 1 16.17 -4.92 -19.76
C MET A 1 15.65 -3.47 -19.79
N THR A 2 14.71 -3.10 -20.65
CA THR A 2 14.19 -1.71 -20.80
C THR A 2 12.76 -1.50 -20.32
N PHE A 3 12.02 -2.55 -19.95
CA PHE A 3 10.61 -2.47 -19.55
C PHE A 3 10.37 -2.08 -18.08
N ILE A 4 11.30 -2.42 -17.17
CA ILE A 4 11.15 -2.15 -15.73
C ILE A 4 11.21 -0.65 -15.44
N PHE A 5 12.04 0.10 -16.19
CA PHE A 5 12.21 1.55 -16.04
C PHE A 5 11.00 2.35 -16.53
N LEU A 6 10.28 1.89 -17.57
CA LEU A 6 9.09 2.58 -18.05
C LEU A 6 7.92 2.49 -17.04
N CYS A 7 7.79 1.34 -16.37
CA CYS A 7 6.81 1.16 -15.31
C CYS A 7 7.09 2.03 -14.09
N LEU A 8 8.36 2.30 -13.75
CA LEU A 8 8.75 3.14 -12.62
C LEU A 8 8.25 4.59 -12.78
N ILE A 9 8.34 5.16 -13.97
CA ILE A 9 7.99 6.57 -14.23
C ILE A 9 6.48 6.79 -14.32
N ALA A 10 5.73 5.84 -14.90
CA ALA A 10 4.27 5.95 -14.99
C ALA A 10 3.55 5.85 -13.63
N GLY A 11 4.12 5.10 -12.68
CA GLY A 11 3.52 4.93 -11.36
C GLY A 11 3.58 6.16 -10.45
N GLY A 12 4.69 6.91 -10.49
CA GLY A 12 4.85 8.11 -9.65
C GLY A 12 3.87 9.24 -10.01
N LEU A 13 3.58 9.40 -11.29
CA LEU A 13 2.67 10.44 -11.78
C LEU A 13 1.19 10.16 -11.44
N ILE A 14 0.80 8.88 -11.33
CA ILE A 14 -0.57 8.49 -10.97
C ILE A 14 -0.81 8.69 -9.48
N ILE A 15 0.15 8.32 -8.63
CA ILE A 15 0.04 8.44 -7.16
C ILE A 15 -0.16 9.89 -6.72
N GLU A 16 0.55 10.85 -7.34
CA GLU A 16 0.37 12.27 -7.03
C GLU A 16 -1.02 12.80 -7.47
N GLY A 17 -1.54 12.32 -8.61
CA GLY A 17 -2.85 12.70 -9.11
C GLY A 17 -4.00 12.20 -8.22
N VAL A 18 -3.94 10.93 -7.80
CA VAL A 18 -4.93 10.31 -6.92
C VAL A 18 -4.88 10.95 -5.52
N ARG A 19 -3.68 11.14 -4.95
CA ARG A 19 -3.51 11.83 -3.65
C ARG A 19 -4.17 13.21 -3.65
N LYS A 20 -3.91 14.01 -4.69
CA LYS A 20 -4.40 15.40 -4.77
C LYS A 20 -5.90 15.48 -5.04
N TYR A 21 -6.48 14.44 -5.63
CA TYR A 21 -7.92 14.33 -5.86
C TYR A 21 -8.66 13.91 -4.58
N ILE A 22 -8.17 12.90 -3.86
CA ILE A 22 -8.77 12.40 -2.61
C ILE A 22 -8.69 13.44 -1.48
N LEU A 23 -7.52 14.05 -1.26
CA LEU A 23 -7.31 15.07 -0.21
C LEU A 23 -8.17 16.33 -0.38
N LYS A 24 -8.67 16.60 -1.58
CA LYS A 24 -9.35 17.86 -1.90
C LYS A 24 -10.87 17.80 -1.71
N ILE A 25 -11.44 16.61 -1.54
CA ILE A 25 -12.89 16.40 -1.62
C ILE A 25 -13.52 16.02 -0.27
N LYS A 26 -12.80 15.41 0.68
CA LYS A 26 -13.34 15.04 2.00
C LYS A 26 -12.25 14.47 2.92
N ASP A 27 -12.50 14.38 4.22
CA ASP A 27 -11.79 13.44 5.11
C ASP A 27 -11.84 12.04 4.48
N PRO A 28 -10.69 11.46 4.06
CA PRO A 28 -10.67 10.19 3.35
C PRO A 28 -11.09 9.07 4.30
N THR A 29 -12.02 8.23 3.85
CA THR A 29 -12.40 7.05 4.60
C THR A 29 -11.29 6.00 4.55
N ILE A 30 -11.34 5.01 5.44
CA ILE A 30 -10.39 3.88 5.38
C ILE A 30 -10.46 3.14 4.04
N GLU A 31 -11.64 3.11 3.39
CA GLU A 31 -11.84 2.49 2.09
C GLU A 31 -11.10 3.26 0.98
N ASP A 32 -11.14 4.60 1.01
CA ASP A 32 -10.37 5.44 0.09
C ASP A 32 -8.86 5.20 0.24
N ILE A 33 -8.39 5.10 1.49
CA ILE A 33 -6.98 4.87 1.79
C ILE A 33 -6.56 3.44 1.36
N TRP A 34 -7.47 2.46 1.44
CA TRP A 34 -7.22 1.12 0.91
C TRP A 34 -7.17 1.06 -0.61
N LEU A 35 -7.94 1.91 -1.30
CA LEU A 35 -7.81 2.05 -2.74
C LEU A 35 -6.42 2.57 -3.09
N GLU A 36 -5.94 3.63 -2.42
CA GLU A 36 -4.58 4.13 -2.57
C GLU A 36 -3.53 3.03 -2.29
N LEU A 37 -3.69 2.29 -1.18
CA LEU A 37 -2.80 1.18 -0.83
C LEU A 37 -2.77 0.09 -1.91
N ASN A 38 -3.91 -0.23 -2.52
CA ASN A 38 -4.00 -1.25 -3.57
C ASN A 38 -3.30 -0.83 -4.88
N GLU A 39 -3.15 0.48 -5.11
CA GLU A 39 -2.41 1.02 -6.25
C GLU A 39 -0.91 1.04 -6.03
N GLU A 40 -0.45 0.98 -4.77
CA GLU A 40 0.96 0.93 -4.43
C GLU A 40 1.62 -0.36 -4.96
N LYS A 41 2.66 -0.20 -5.77
CA LYS A 41 3.38 -1.33 -6.40
C LYS A 41 3.90 -2.34 -5.39
N TRP A 42 4.52 -1.88 -4.31
CA TRP A 42 5.06 -2.75 -3.28
C TRP A 42 3.96 -3.59 -2.62
N TYR A 43 2.75 -3.04 -2.46
CA TYR A 43 1.62 -3.75 -1.89
C TYR A 43 1.07 -4.78 -2.89
N GLN A 44 0.99 -4.43 -4.19
CA GLN A 44 0.64 -5.37 -5.25
C GLN A 44 1.63 -6.53 -5.36
N GLU A 45 2.94 -6.27 -5.22
CA GLU A 45 3.97 -7.30 -5.22
C GLU A 45 3.79 -8.29 -4.06
N LEU A 46 3.47 -7.80 -2.86
CA LEU A 46 3.16 -8.68 -1.73
C LEU A 46 1.87 -9.48 -1.93
N MET A 47 0.83 -8.87 -2.53
CA MET A 47 -0.43 -9.56 -2.84
C MET A 47 -0.27 -10.68 -3.88
N ARG A 48 0.76 -10.63 -4.74
CA ARG A 48 1.09 -11.70 -5.70
C ARG A 48 1.73 -12.92 -5.02
N ASN A 49 2.25 -12.78 -3.80
CA ASN A 49 2.82 -13.89 -3.07
C ASN A 49 1.71 -14.63 -2.30
N GLU A 50 1.43 -15.86 -2.71
CA GLU A 50 0.35 -16.69 -2.14
C GLU A 50 0.51 -16.97 -0.64
N LYS A 51 1.75 -17.02 -0.13
CA LYS A 51 2.01 -17.20 1.31
C LYS A 51 1.71 -15.95 2.12
N ILE A 52 1.96 -14.77 1.55
CA ILE A 52 1.83 -13.48 2.23
C ILE A 52 0.41 -12.92 2.15
N LYS A 53 -0.26 -13.12 1.00
CA LYS A 53 -1.62 -12.67 0.73
C LYS A 53 -2.63 -12.89 1.88
N PRO A 54 -2.74 -14.08 2.53
CA PRO A 54 -3.69 -14.27 3.63
C PRO A 54 -3.40 -13.35 4.83
N TYR A 55 -2.14 -13.04 5.12
CA TYR A 55 -1.76 -12.15 6.23
C TYR A 55 -2.07 -10.69 5.94
N LEU A 56 -1.97 -10.27 4.68
CA LEU A 56 -2.40 -8.94 4.25
C LEU A 56 -3.92 -8.78 4.37
N LEU A 57 -4.69 -9.77 3.91
CA LEU A 57 -6.15 -9.77 4.02
C LEU A 57 -6.59 -9.75 5.48
N LYS A 58 -5.98 -10.61 6.32
CA LYS A 58 -6.23 -10.62 7.77
C LYS A 58 -5.88 -9.28 8.42
N SER A 59 -4.82 -8.62 7.96
CA SER A 59 -4.44 -7.29 8.45
C SER A 59 -5.43 -6.19 8.03
N LYS A 60 -6.08 -6.32 6.87
CA LYS A 60 -7.19 -5.42 6.46
C LYS A 60 -8.43 -5.62 7.31
N GLU A 61 -8.80 -6.87 7.59
CA GLU A 61 -10.02 -7.15 8.35
C GLU A 61 -9.88 -6.84 9.85
N ASN A 62 -8.77 -7.24 10.47
CA ASN A 62 -8.63 -7.23 11.94
C ASN A 62 -7.25 -6.78 12.45
N GLY A 63 -6.40 -6.20 11.60
CA GLY A 63 -5.03 -5.84 11.98
C GLY A 63 -4.64 -4.41 11.68
N LEU A 64 -3.35 -4.20 11.40
CA LEU A 64 -2.73 -2.88 11.24
C LEU A 64 -3.31 -2.06 10.08
N LEU A 65 -3.87 -2.74 9.06
CA LEU A 65 -4.46 -2.05 7.93
C LEU A 65 -5.88 -1.54 8.21
N ARG A 66 -6.47 -1.83 9.38
CA ARG A 66 -7.76 -1.24 9.77
C ARG A 66 -7.63 0.22 10.22
N ASP A 67 -6.44 0.62 10.66
CA ASP A 67 -6.18 1.97 11.15
C ASP A 67 -5.80 2.91 10.00
N PRO A 68 -6.61 3.93 9.67
CA PRO A 68 -6.36 4.80 8.54
C PRO A 68 -5.07 5.61 8.68
N HIS A 69 -4.69 5.98 9.90
CA HIS A 69 -3.44 6.70 10.15
C HIS A 69 -2.20 5.83 9.94
N TYR A 70 -2.27 4.56 10.35
CA TYR A 70 -1.22 3.59 10.10
C TYR A 70 -1.06 3.32 8.60
N VAL A 71 -2.17 3.06 7.90
CA VAL A 71 -2.13 2.83 6.45
C VAL A 71 -1.57 4.06 5.73
N ARG A 72 -1.97 5.26 6.14
CA ARG A 72 -1.41 6.48 5.58
C ARG A 72 0.09 6.59 5.82
N ASN A 73 0.57 6.27 7.03
CA ASN A 73 1.99 6.31 7.34
C ASN A 73 2.82 5.34 6.50
N ILE A 74 2.35 4.11 6.24
CA ILE A 74 3.09 3.14 5.40
C ILE A 74 3.04 3.50 3.91
N ILE A 75 2.02 4.24 3.47
CA ILE A 75 1.96 4.80 2.11
C ILE A 75 2.95 5.97 2.00
N ASP A 76 2.97 6.90 2.95
CA ASP A 76 3.76 8.14 2.88
C ASP A 76 5.23 7.99 3.30
N LYS A 77 5.56 7.09 4.24
CA LYS A 77 6.90 6.98 4.83
C LYS A 77 7.53 5.63 4.56
N GLU A 78 8.62 5.64 3.80
CA GLU A 78 9.37 4.44 3.42
C GLU A 78 9.83 3.62 4.65
N GLY A 79 10.33 4.26 5.71
CA GLY A 79 10.74 3.53 6.92
C GLY A 79 9.59 2.78 7.63
N HIS A 80 8.37 3.34 7.62
CA HIS A 80 7.20 2.64 8.17
C HIS A 80 6.74 1.51 7.25
N ARG A 81 6.84 1.74 5.93
CA ARG A 81 6.57 0.73 4.90
C ARG A 81 7.47 -0.48 5.07
N ASP A 82 8.78 -0.30 5.16
CA ASP A 82 9.74 -1.39 5.35
C ASP A 82 9.46 -2.19 6.63
N GLY A 83 9.13 -1.50 7.72
CA GLY A 83 8.72 -2.13 8.98
C GLY A 83 7.49 -3.02 8.81
N PHE A 84 6.46 -2.54 8.10
CA PHE A 84 5.26 -3.30 7.80
C PHE A 84 5.55 -4.50 6.88
N ILE A 85 6.33 -4.31 5.81
CA ILE A 85 6.71 -5.38 4.88
C ILE A 85 7.43 -6.50 5.63
N ASN A 86 8.40 -6.14 6.47
CA ASN A 86 9.16 -7.11 7.26
C ASN A 86 8.26 -7.86 8.26
N TYR A 87 7.36 -7.15 8.94
CA TYR A 87 6.38 -7.75 9.85
C TYR A 87 5.51 -8.80 9.15
N ILE A 88 4.96 -8.46 7.98
CA ILE A 88 4.11 -9.37 7.21
C ILE A 88 4.90 -10.56 6.66
N LYS A 89 6.13 -10.35 6.20
CA LYS A 89 7.01 -11.45 5.75
C LYS A 89 7.30 -12.44 6.87
N LYS A 90 7.63 -11.95 8.08
CA LYS A 90 7.86 -12.79 9.26
C LYS A 90 6.64 -13.60 9.69
N MET A 91 5.44 -13.08 9.46
CA MET A 91 4.20 -13.83 9.72
C MET A 91 3.98 -14.98 8.73
N ALA A 92 4.58 -14.91 7.54
CA ALA A 92 4.44 -15.90 6.48
C ALA A 92 5.59 -16.92 6.42
N GLU A 93 6.63 -16.74 7.24
CA GLU A 93 7.70 -17.72 7.50
C GLU A 93 7.21 -18.80 8.48
#